data_AF-A0A7J8JMY0-F1
#
_entry.id   AF-A0A7J8JMY0-F1
#
_cell.length_a   1.000
_cell.length_b   1.000
_cell.length_c   1.000
_cell.angle_alpha   90.00
_cell.angle_beta   90.00
_cell.angle_gamma   90.00
#
_symmetry.space_group_name_H-M   'P 1'
#
loop_
_entity.id
_entity.type
_entity.pdbx_description
1 polymer ?
#
loop_
_entity_poly.entity_id
_entity_poly.type
_entity_poly.pdbx_seq_one_letter_code
_entity_poly.pdbx_strand_id
1 'polypeptide(L)'
;MPFAVVGSDKEYQVDGKRVLGRKTPWGIIEVENLNHCEFALLRDFVIRTHLQDLKEVTHNIHYETYRAKRLNDNGGLPPVSVDTEESHDSNP
;
A
#
# COMPACT_ATOMS: atom_id res chain seq x y z
N MET A 1 2.76 14.23 -1.84
CA MET A 1 1.81 15.03 -1.04
C MET A 1 1.64 14.38 0.32
N PRO A 2 2.04 15.03 1.42
CA PRO A 2 1.64 14.59 2.76
C PRO A 2 0.32 15.26 3.18
N PHE A 3 -0.57 14.51 3.84
CA PHE A 3 -1.77 15.08 4.48
C PHE A 3 -1.44 15.55 5.90
N ALA A 4 -1.87 16.76 6.26
CA ALA A 4 -1.78 17.29 7.62
C ALA A 4 -2.94 16.74 8.47
N VAL A 5 -2.71 15.61 9.14
CA VAL A 5 -3.76 14.85 9.82
C VAL A 5 -3.73 14.97 11.34
N VAL A 6 -4.92 14.90 11.93
CA VAL A 6 -5.12 14.75 13.37
C VAL A 6 -5.94 13.49 13.62
N GLY A 7 -5.50 12.64 14.55
CA GLY A 7 -6.23 11.44 14.97
C GLY A 7 -6.82 11.57 16.37
N SER A 8 -8.01 10.97 16.55
CA SER A 8 -8.65 10.80 17.86
C SER A 8 -9.60 9.59 17.86
N ASP A 9 -9.71 8.93 19.00
CA ASP A 9 -10.69 7.91 19.35
C ASP A 9 -11.80 8.44 20.28
N LYS A 10 -11.75 9.74 20.64
CA LYS A 10 -12.69 10.38 21.58
C LYS A 10 -13.72 11.23 20.84
N GLU A 11 -14.96 11.10 21.30
CA GLU A 11 -16.08 11.92 20.83
C GLU A 11 -16.40 13.06 21.81
N TYR A 12 -16.86 14.18 21.25
CA TYR A 12 -17.33 15.35 21.99
C TYR A 12 -18.63 15.89 21.37
N GLN A 13 -19.42 16.59 22.18
CA GLN A 13 -20.58 17.36 21.71
C GLN A 13 -20.11 18.78 21.32
N VAL A 14 -20.27 19.15 20.05
CA VAL A 14 -20.00 20.49 19.50
C VAL A 14 -21.22 20.90 18.67
N ASP A 15 -21.83 22.05 18.97
CA ASP A 15 -23.04 22.55 18.29
C ASP A 15 -24.18 21.51 18.19
N GLY A 16 -24.35 20.69 19.23
CA GLY A 16 -25.37 19.63 19.30
C GLY A 16 -25.05 18.38 18.47
N LYS A 17 -23.88 18.32 17.82
CA LYS A 17 -23.41 17.16 17.06
C LYS A 17 -22.31 16.41 17.82
N ARG A 18 -22.35 15.08 17.73
CA ARG A 18 -21.24 14.23 18.19
C ARG A 18 -20.16 14.21 17.12
N VAL A 19 -18.95 14.61 17.49
CA VAL A 19 -17.80 14.71 16.60
C VAL A 19 -16.58 14.04 17.23
N LEU A 20 -15.78 13.34 16.42
CA LEU A 20 -14.46 12.88 16.83
C LEU A 20 -13.53 14.08 16.94
N GLY A 21 -12.80 14.20 18.05
CA GLY A 21 -11.96 15.37 18.26
C GLY A 21 -10.89 15.20 19.33
N ARG A 22 -9.95 16.15 19.40
CA ARG A 22 -8.97 16.25 20.49
C ARG A 22 -9.28 17.46 21.35
N LYS A 23 -9.61 17.24 22.62
CA LYS A 23 -9.79 18.33 23.59
C LYS A 23 -8.44 18.86 24.08
N THR A 24 -8.30 20.16 24.06
CA THR A 24 -7.16 20.93 24.59
C THR A 24 -7.68 21.99 25.57
N PRO A 25 -6.80 22.70 26.30
CA PRO A 25 -7.21 23.86 27.10
C PRO A 25 -7.82 25.00 26.28
N TRP A 26 -7.50 25.10 24.97
CA TRP A 26 -7.93 26.19 24.09
C TRP A 26 -9.16 25.85 23.25
N GLY A 27 -9.64 24.61 23.29
CA GLY A 27 -10.79 24.17 22.49
C GLY A 27 -10.69 22.72 22.04
N ILE A 28 -11.58 22.34 21.13
CA ILE A 28 -11.67 21.00 20.56
C ILE A 28 -11.26 21.08 19.10
N ILE A 29 -10.26 20.27 18.73
CA ILE A 29 -9.86 20.07 17.34
C ILE A 29 -10.73 18.95 16.78
N GLU A 30 -11.72 19.30 15.97
CA GLU A 30 -12.59 18.33 15.28
C GLU A 30 -11.84 17.63 14.14
N VAL A 31 -11.80 16.30 14.17
CA VAL A 31 -11.02 15.48 13.22
C VAL A 31 -11.59 15.52 11.81
N GLU A 32 -12.91 15.58 11.65
CA GLU A 32 -13.56 15.58 10.33
C GLU A 32 -13.77 16.99 9.74
N ASN A 33 -13.39 18.04 10.48
CA ASN A 33 -13.53 19.42 10.02
C ASN A 33 -12.32 19.82 9.16
N LEU A 34 -12.54 20.11 7.87
CA LEU A 34 -11.50 20.50 6.91
C LEU A 34 -10.76 21.79 7.28
N ASN A 35 -11.36 22.64 8.12
CA ASN A 35 -10.67 23.83 8.64
C ASN A 35 -9.65 23.51 9.74
N HIS A 36 -9.67 22.30 10.30
CA HIS A 36 -8.76 21.86 11.36
C HIS A 36 -7.67 20.92 10.85
N CYS A 37 -8.01 19.96 9.99
CA CYS A 37 -7.04 19.02 9.42
C CYS A 37 -7.58 18.33 8.16
N GLU A 38 -6.70 17.60 7.47
CA GLU A 38 -6.99 16.94 6.20
C GLU A 38 -7.40 15.47 6.36
N PHE A 39 -7.80 15.04 7.57
CA PHE A 39 -8.19 13.65 7.82
C PHE A 39 -9.34 13.18 6.92
N ALA A 40 -10.35 14.02 6.68
CA ALA A 40 -11.45 13.68 5.77
C ALA A 40 -10.95 13.39 4.34
N LEU A 41 -9.95 14.14 3.87
CA LEU A 41 -9.33 13.91 2.57
C LEU A 41 -8.53 12.61 2.56
N LEU A 42 -7.73 12.33 3.60
CA LEU A 42 -7.01 11.06 3.72
C LEU A 42 -7.96 9.86 3.74
N ARG A 43 -9.02 9.93 4.55
CA ARG A 43 -10.05 8.88 4.62
C ARG A 43 -10.64 8.65 3.24
N ASP A 44 -11.14 9.69 2.59
CA ASP A 44 -11.83 9.55 1.31
C ASP A 44 -10.88 9.11 0.19
N PHE A 45 -9.62 9.53 0.25
CA PHE A 45 -8.55 9.01 -0.61
C PHE A 45 -8.39 7.49 -0.44
N VAL A 46 -8.14 7.02 0.78
CA VAL A 46 -7.82 5.60 1.04
C VAL A 46 -9.02 4.68 0.85
N ILE A 47 -10.18 4.99 1.45
CA ILE A 47 -11.29 4.02 1.55
C ILE A 47 -12.41 4.24 0.54
N ARG A 48 -12.53 5.43 -0.06
CA ARG A 48 -13.63 5.73 -1.00
C ARG A 48 -13.20 5.76 -2.45
N THR A 49 -12.07 6.41 -2.74
CA THR A 49 -11.69 6.73 -4.13
C THR A 49 -10.56 5.86 -4.66
N HIS A 50 -9.50 5.60 -3.89
CA HIS A 50 -8.28 4.95 -4.40
C HIS A 50 -8.02 3.55 -3.82
N LEU A 51 -8.95 2.98 -3.05
CA LEU A 51 -8.74 1.68 -2.42
C LEU A 51 -8.39 0.58 -3.42
N GLN A 52 -9.08 0.57 -4.57
CA GLN A 52 -8.89 -0.45 -5.60
C GLN A 52 -7.52 -0.29 -6.27
N ASP A 53 -7.15 0.92 -6.69
CA ASP A 53 -5.85 1.22 -7.28
C ASP A 53 -4.70 0.86 -6.33
N LEU A 54 -4.83 1.18 -5.03
CA LEU A 54 -3.85 0.82 -4.00
C LEU A 54 -3.65 -0.70 -3.91
N LYS A 55 -4.73 -1.48 -4.01
CA LYS A 55 -4.67 -2.95 -4.05
C LYS A 55 -4.00 -3.45 -5.33
N GLU A 56 -4.36 -2.87 -6.47
CA GLU A 56 -3.81 -3.27 -7.77
C GLU A 56 -2.32 -3.00 -7.87
N VAL A 57 -1.85 -1.83 -7.43
CA VAL A 57 -0.41 -1.51 -7.36
C VAL A 57 0.31 -2.47 -6.41
N THR A 58 -0.29 -2.76 -5.25
CA THR A 58 0.29 -3.70 -4.29
C THR A 58 0.40 -5.11 -4.88
N HIS A 59 -0.60 -5.57 -5.62
CA HIS A 59 -0.59 -6.90 -6.23
C HIS A 59 0.33 -6.97 -7.45
N ASN A 60 0.09 -6.13 -8.45
CA ASN A 60 0.73 -6.22 -9.76
C ASN A 60 2.16 -5.71 -9.77
N ILE A 61 2.52 -4.80 -8.85
CA ILE A 61 3.87 -4.22 -8.79
C ILE A 61 4.62 -4.79 -7.59
N HIS A 62 4.18 -4.48 -6.36
CA HIS A 62 4.97 -4.82 -5.17
C HIS A 62 5.05 -6.34 -4.95
N TYR A 63 3.93 -7.05 -5.00
CA TYR A 63 3.90 -8.48 -4.80
C TYR A 63 4.57 -9.24 -5.96
N GLU A 64 4.23 -8.95 -7.22
CA GLU A 64 4.84 -9.64 -8.35
C GLU A 64 6.36 -9.38 -8.46
N THR A 65 6.84 -8.17 -8.16
CA THR A 65 8.29 -7.90 -8.09
C THR A 65 8.96 -8.76 -7.01
N TYR A 66 8.36 -8.82 -5.82
CA TYR A 66 8.86 -9.66 -4.73
C TYR A 66 8.82 -11.15 -5.09
N ARG A 67 7.74 -11.61 -5.70
CA ARG A 67 7.52 -13.00 -6.12
C ARG A 67 8.56 -13.43 -7.14
N ALA A 68 8.79 -12.65 -8.19
CA ALA A 68 9.81 -12.93 -9.20
C ALA A 68 11.19 -13.06 -8.55
N LYS A 69 11.60 -12.07 -7.74
CA LYS A 69 12.87 -12.13 -7.01
C LYS A 69 13.02 -13.41 -6.18
N ARG A 70 11.98 -13.76 -5.41
CA ARG A 70 12.00 -14.97 -4.56
C ARG A 70 12.06 -16.27 -5.33
N LEU A 71 11.37 -16.37 -6.47
CA LEU A 71 11.42 -17.57 -7.30
C LEU A 71 12.80 -17.75 -7.92
N ASN A 72 13.43 -16.66 -8.37
CA ASN A 72 14.79 -16.66 -8.87
C ASN A 72 15.80 -17.04 -7.77
N ASP A 73 15.62 -16.53 -6.55
CA ASP A 73 16.53 -16.78 -5.41
C ASP A 73 16.36 -18.20 -4.81
N ASN A 74 15.14 -18.76 -4.78
CA ASN A 74 14.84 -20.03 -4.07
C ASN A 74 14.77 -21.27 -4.97
N GLY A 75 14.82 -21.13 -6.29
CA GLY A 75 14.60 -22.26 -7.19
C GLY A 75 14.86 -21.92 -8.64
N GLY A 76 15.91 -21.11 -8.91
CA GLY A 76 16.39 -20.89 -10.26
C GLY A 76 16.44 -22.22 -10.99
N LEU A 77 15.60 -22.36 -12.02
CA LEU A 77 15.71 -23.43 -12.98
C LEU A 77 17.21 -23.55 -13.34
N PRO A 78 17.79 -24.75 -13.28
CA PRO A 78 19.17 -24.92 -13.73
C PRO A 78 19.26 -24.35 -15.15
N PRO A 79 20.39 -23.70 -15.51
CA PRO A 79 20.57 -23.20 -16.86
C PRO A 79 20.28 -24.35 -17.82
N VAL A 80 19.37 -24.13 -18.76
CA VAL A 80 19.10 -25.11 -19.83
C VAL A 80 20.45 -25.40 -20.48
N SER A 81 21.00 -26.58 -20.21
CA SER A 81 22.14 -27.10 -20.94
C SER A 81 21.68 -27.24 -22.38
N VAL A 82 22.18 -26.35 -23.24
CA VAL A 82 22.06 -26.54 -24.68
C VAL A 82 22.88 -27.79 -24.98
N ASP A 83 22.19 -28.90 -25.24
CA ASP A 83 22.82 -30.12 -25.71
C ASP A 83 23.63 -29.77 -26.96
N THR A 84 24.96 -29.75 -26.82
CA THR A 84 25.84 -29.74 -27.98
C THR A 84 25.94 -31.18 -28.43
N GLU A 85 25.12 -31.53 -29.42
CA GLU A 85 25.32 -32.73 -30.24
C GLU A 85 26.70 -32.61 -30.91
N GLU A 86 27.74 -33.15 -30.27
CA GLU A 86 28.97 -33.49 -30.98
C GLU A 86 28.81 -34.89 -31.57
N SER A 87 28.24 -34.92 -32.76
CA SER A 87 28.35 -36.04 -33.70
C SER A 87 29.82 -36.24 -34.04
N HIS A 88 30.47 -37.23 -33.45
CA HIS A 88 31.70 -37.81 -34.00
C HIS A 88 31.42 -39.27 -34.39
N ASP A 89 30.85 -39.38 -35.57
CA ASP A 89 30.91 -40.57 -36.40
C ASP A 89 32.37 -40.79 -36.81
N SER A 90 32.92 -41.99 -36.57
CA SER A 90 33.85 -42.71 -37.46
C SER A 90 34.42 -43.95 -36.77
N ASN A 91 33.87 -45.09 -37.19
CA ASN A 91 34.39 -46.45 -37.02
C ASN A 91 35.71 -46.66 -37.81
N PRO A 92 36.49 -47.75 -37.60
CA PRO A 92 36.11 -49.10 -38.05
C PRO A 92 36.09 -50.19 -36.95
#